data_AF-A0A978T2J9-F1
#
_entry.id   AF-A0A978T2J9-F1
#
_cell.length_a   1.000
_cell.length_b   1.000
_cell.length_c   1.000
_cell.angle_alpha   90.00
_cell.angle_beta   90.00
_cell.angle_gamma   90.00
#
_symmetry.space_group_name_H-M   'P 1'
#
loop_
_entity.id
_entity.type
_entity.pdbx_description
1 polymer ?
#
loop_
_entity_poly.entity_id
_entity_poly.type
_entity_poly.pdbx_seq_one_letter_code
_entity_poly.pdbx_strand_id
1 'polypeptide(L)'
;MTDLLLPRLKQDTTVAKGRVGVWEIYQDSAFRDLADSLDYQAPGQQQLSGVSSVPTMWARPLTVEMALLDRQHPLHSSMVGQWRGMLAAIALAEVEGFDLKVQFLDLSQNRSHPFALALYQLLPEPVNVLYTRENRNPWEEIYIWLWRGNPVGITSPSTLVCPSEKGQWTGLRWFKNGLLVSPEPYLHSELKEILWRWLENLQNRLLEFEGTTRARECIIGLLEDFRNDLAVANGNSLPALQLSDNQAFFGEIINRGALVLLNRPVRVPPKPSNVRVIPSAIKSPNKPLLIIDENLADYWGVPKHAIWLHRDRTLASLNLQELRSGVLRWDDVLWLTPEELFLPELTFIDLDNALPGALMPKMTFPPTFLGERITPLLPLNPILLDYFTPEDLANRVELEPFVGVEGEGIRVTLTLPLSGMEASPSLRRYQKEYILREENAIKYLPVLTVWPNLRTSNWKQYYVFYYDGDYGEQTFRVFCPKHDQLREFRDIEDTGFYQVYSLETFPSHLVCKNSYYQDIGLILLPTPPSSSPRGTWRVGVDFGTSFTFVYVKGENSPETPLDINKNLQLNITDSNPAIRIPALIENFIPETFLPANQPLP
;
A
#
# COMPACT_ATOMS: atom_id res chain seq x y z
N MET A 1 42.64 -2.84 51.73
CA MET A 1 43.41 -2.78 50.47
C MET A 1 43.24 -1.39 49.94
N THR A 2 44.33 -0.66 49.74
CA THR A 2 44.33 0.71 49.21
C THR A 2 43.84 0.68 47.76
N ASP A 3 42.64 1.21 47.53
CA ASP A 3 42.14 1.49 46.20
C ASP A 3 43.08 2.50 45.54
N LEU A 4 43.77 2.08 44.48
CA LEU A 4 44.56 2.97 43.65
C LEU A 4 43.57 3.88 42.91
N LEU A 5 43.54 5.17 43.28
CA LEU A 5 42.73 6.21 42.65
C LEU A 5 43.18 6.56 41.21
N LEU A 6 44.22 5.90 40.69
CA LEU A 6 44.79 6.17 39.37
C LEU A 6 44.70 4.91 38.49
N PRO A 7 44.41 5.07 37.17
CA PRO A 7 44.37 3.96 36.23
C PRO A 7 45.72 3.21 36.20
N ARG A 8 45.69 1.90 35.92
CA ARG A 8 46.92 1.14 35.70
C ARG A 8 47.56 1.56 34.38
N LEU A 9 48.80 1.17 34.13
CA LEU A 9 49.40 1.30 32.79
C LEU A 9 49.09 0.02 31.98
N LYS A 10 48.86 0.19 30.67
CA LYS A 10 48.73 -0.92 29.71
C LYS A 10 50.00 -1.77 29.70
N GLN A 11 49.88 -3.05 29.33
CA GLN A 11 51.01 -3.98 29.34
C GLN A 11 52.11 -3.62 28.32
N ASP A 12 51.75 -2.88 27.27
CA ASP A 12 52.60 -2.41 26.18
C ASP A 12 53.00 -0.93 26.30
N THR A 13 52.92 -0.35 27.51
CA THR A 13 53.30 1.05 27.76
C THR A 13 54.76 1.35 27.45
N THR A 14 55.01 2.51 26.84
CA THR A 14 56.35 3.09 26.62
C THR A 14 56.80 3.98 27.78
N VAL A 15 55.94 4.21 28.78
CA VAL A 15 56.23 5.07 29.94
C VAL A 15 57.05 4.30 30.96
N ALA A 16 58.32 4.69 31.11
CA ALA A 16 59.19 4.13 32.13
C ALA A 16 58.81 4.64 33.53
N LYS A 17 58.92 3.77 34.55
CA LYS A 17 58.81 4.21 35.95
C LYS A 17 60.04 5.04 36.31
N GLY A 18 59.83 6.34 36.53
CA GLY A 18 60.85 7.25 37.03
C GLY A 18 61.35 6.87 38.43
N ARG A 19 62.43 7.51 38.87
CA ARG A 19 62.98 7.31 40.23
C ARG A 19 62.13 8.05 41.26
N VAL A 20 61.84 7.39 42.38
CA VAL A 20 61.06 7.99 43.47
C VAL A 20 61.76 9.25 43.99
N GLY A 21 61.01 10.36 44.05
CA GLY A 21 61.49 11.64 44.59
C GLY A 21 62.29 12.51 43.62
N VAL A 22 62.36 12.15 42.32
CA VAL A 22 63.08 12.93 41.30
C VAL A 22 62.09 13.58 40.34
N TRP A 23 62.25 14.88 40.09
CA TRP A 23 61.55 15.57 39.01
C TRP A 23 62.35 15.40 37.71
N GLU A 24 61.74 14.74 36.74
CA GLU A 24 62.31 14.55 35.40
C GLU A 24 61.60 15.47 34.41
N ILE A 25 62.38 16.16 33.58
CA ILE A 25 61.84 17.04 32.53
C ILE A 25 61.57 16.18 31.30
N TYR A 26 60.32 16.13 30.89
CA TYR A 26 59.89 15.43 29.68
C TYR A 26 59.55 16.43 28.57
N GLN A 27 59.61 15.97 27.31
CA GLN A 27 59.12 16.76 26.17
C GLN A 27 57.60 16.75 26.11
N ASP A 28 57.00 17.68 25.36
CA ASP A 28 55.55 17.85 25.25
C ASP A 28 54.80 16.57 24.83
N SER A 29 55.47 15.63 24.14
CA SER A 29 54.90 14.33 23.77
C SER A 29 54.57 13.44 24.97
N ALA A 30 55.22 13.63 26.12
CA ALA A 30 55.10 12.72 27.26
C ALA A 30 53.71 12.68 27.88
N PHE A 31 52.93 13.76 27.78
CA PHE A 31 51.52 13.74 28.19
C PHE A 31 50.68 12.84 27.29
N ARG A 32 50.96 12.83 25.98
CA ARG A 32 50.30 11.95 25.01
C ARG A 32 50.74 10.50 25.23
N ASP A 33 52.03 10.26 25.40
CA ASP A 33 52.58 8.93 25.67
C ASP A 33 52.02 8.33 26.98
N LEU A 34 51.83 9.16 28.01
CA LEU A 34 51.17 8.79 29.25
C LEU A 34 49.68 8.49 29.04
N ALA A 35 48.95 9.36 28.35
CA ALA A 35 47.53 9.16 28.08
C ALA A 35 47.27 7.86 27.29
N ASP A 36 48.07 7.59 26.27
CA ASP A 36 47.99 6.38 25.43
C ASP A 36 48.31 5.11 26.23
N SER A 37 49.11 5.25 27.28
CA SER A 37 49.59 4.18 28.15
C SER A 37 48.67 3.84 29.33
N LEU A 38 47.60 4.60 29.60
CA LEU A 38 46.70 4.32 30.73
C LEU A 38 45.67 3.22 30.38
N ASP A 39 45.54 2.24 31.27
CA ASP A 39 44.58 1.14 31.25
C ASP A 39 43.34 1.52 32.06
N TYR A 40 42.31 1.97 31.34
CA TYR A 40 41.02 2.33 31.90
C TYR A 40 40.12 1.10 31.98
N GLN A 41 39.85 0.62 33.19
CA GLN A 41 38.79 -0.37 33.39
C GLN A 41 37.43 0.31 33.18
N ALA A 42 36.64 -0.12 32.19
CA ALA A 42 35.29 0.40 32.02
C ALA A 42 34.41 -0.03 33.20
N PRO A 43 33.79 0.91 33.93
CA PRO A 43 32.63 0.56 34.74
C PRO A 43 31.54 -0.01 33.82
N GLY A 44 30.75 -0.97 34.32
CA GLY A 44 29.74 -1.65 33.53
C GLY A 44 28.82 -0.68 32.79
N GLN A 45 28.28 -1.09 31.63
CA GLN A 45 27.50 -0.28 30.68
C GLN A 45 26.42 0.64 31.30
N GLN A 46 25.94 0.35 32.50
CA GLN A 46 24.93 1.13 33.22
C GLN A 46 25.50 2.38 33.96
N GLN A 47 26.79 2.42 34.30
CA GLN A 47 27.43 3.48 35.09
C GLN A 47 28.09 4.60 34.26
N LEU A 48 28.18 4.45 32.94
CA LEU A 48 28.72 5.48 32.04
C LEU A 48 27.71 6.59 31.71
N SER A 49 26.44 6.42 32.12
CA SER A 49 25.38 7.43 32.02
C SER A 49 25.61 8.59 33.01
N GLY A 50 26.73 9.30 32.90
CA GLY A 50 27.03 10.42 33.80
C GLY A 50 28.48 10.92 33.83
N VAL A 51 29.45 10.28 33.17
CA VAL A 51 30.83 10.79 33.17
C VAL A 51 31.07 11.67 31.94
N SER A 52 30.63 12.93 32.01
CA SER A 52 30.99 13.98 31.05
C SER A 52 32.04 14.88 31.70
N SER A 53 33.31 14.46 31.67
CA SER A 53 34.42 15.30 32.15
C SER A 53 34.93 16.27 31.07
N VAL A 54 34.35 16.22 29.86
CA VAL A 54 34.59 17.20 28.79
C VAL A 54 33.22 17.58 28.20
N PRO A 55 32.60 18.69 28.64
CA PRO A 55 31.29 19.11 28.16
C PRO A 55 31.45 19.86 26.84
N THR A 56 31.74 19.12 25.77
CA THR A 56 31.72 19.66 24.41
C THR A 56 30.83 18.78 23.53
N MET A 57 30.10 19.37 22.59
CA MET A 57 29.27 18.60 21.66
C MET A 57 30.07 17.54 20.88
N TRP A 58 31.39 17.77 20.76
CA TRP A 58 32.33 16.93 20.04
C TRP A 58 32.78 15.72 20.85
N ALA A 59 32.51 15.70 22.16
CA ALA A 59 32.89 14.59 23.03
C ALA A 59 32.36 13.24 22.52
N ARG A 60 31.10 13.19 22.06
CA ARG A 60 30.50 11.96 21.54
C ARG A 60 31.14 11.50 20.22
N PRO A 61 31.25 12.34 19.16
CA PRO A 61 31.99 11.98 17.95
C PRO A 61 33.43 11.54 18.22
N LEU A 62 34.16 12.24 19.10
CA LEU A 62 35.53 11.89 19.46
C LEU A 62 35.61 10.58 20.27
N THR A 63 34.65 10.31 21.15
CA THR A 63 34.58 9.02 21.87
C THR A 63 34.32 7.87 20.89
N VAL A 64 33.45 8.08 19.90
CA VAL A 64 33.21 7.08 18.85
C VAL A 64 34.46 6.89 18.00
N GLU A 65 35.15 7.95 17.60
CA GLU A 65 36.43 7.87 16.88
C GLU A 65 37.47 7.06 17.67
N MET A 66 37.73 7.41 18.93
CA MET A 66 38.67 6.69 19.79
C MET A 66 38.29 5.21 19.92
N ALA A 67 37.02 4.93 20.19
CA ALA A 67 36.54 3.57 20.38
C ALA A 67 36.58 2.74 19.09
N LEU A 68 36.38 3.33 17.91
CA LEU A 68 36.46 2.60 16.63
C LEU A 68 37.91 2.38 16.18
N LEU A 69 38.81 3.34 16.41
CA LEU A 69 40.21 3.27 15.98
C LEU A 69 41.11 2.45 16.92
N ASP A 70 40.66 2.16 18.15
CA ASP A 70 41.37 1.30 19.11
C ASP A 70 40.53 0.05 19.45
N ARG A 71 40.99 -1.12 18.96
CA ARG A 71 40.35 -2.43 19.21
C ARG A 71 40.41 -2.85 20.68
N GLN A 72 41.35 -2.32 21.46
CA GLN A 72 41.47 -2.59 22.89
C GLN A 72 40.63 -1.63 23.74
N HIS A 73 39.99 -0.63 23.12
CA HIS A 73 39.17 0.32 23.84
C HIS A 73 37.99 -0.38 24.54
N PRO A 74 37.70 -0.11 25.82
CA PRO A 74 36.63 -0.80 26.55
C PRO A 74 35.24 -0.69 25.92
N LEU A 75 35.00 0.41 25.19
CA LEU A 75 33.73 0.65 24.48
C LEU A 75 33.72 0.14 23.03
N HIS A 76 34.81 -0.44 22.53
CA HIS A 76 34.99 -0.81 21.12
C HIS A 76 33.80 -1.62 20.59
N SER A 77 33.52 -2.78 21.19
CA SER A 77 32.45 -3.68 20.76
C SER A 77 31.06 -3.00 20.73
N SER A 78 30.74 -2.21 21.76
CA SER A 78 29.46 -1.50 21.82
C SER A 78 29.34 -0.39 20.77
N MET A 79 30.42 0.36 20.54
CA MET A 79 30.44 1.44 19.55
C MET A 79 30.43 0.90 18.12
N VAL A 80 31.13 -0.20 17.84
CA VAL A 80 31.06 -0.90 16.56
C VAL A 80 29.62 -1.34 16.28
N GLY A 81 28.94 -1.95 17.25
CA GLY A 81 27.53 -2.35 17.09
C GLY A 81 26.61 -1.17 16.77
N GLN A 82 26.74 -0.06 17.50
CA GLN A 82 25.94 1.15 17.24
C GLN A 82 26.23 1.77 15.86
N TRP A 83 27.51 1.83 15.48
CA TRP A 83 27.97 2.36 14.20
C TRP A 83 27.45 1.52 13.03
N ARG A 84 27.59 0.18 13.10
CA ARG A 84 27.01 -0.76 12.12
C ARG A 84 25.50 -0.61 12.01
N GLY A 85 24.81 -0.50 13.16
CA GLY A 85 23.36 -0.30 13.21
C GLY A 85 22.91 0.97 12.48
N MET A 86 23.63 2.09 12.64
CA MET A 86 23.30 3.33 11.94
C MET A 86 23.61 3.27 10.44
N LEU A 87 24.74 2.67 10.06
CA LEU A 87 25.08 2.46 8.64
C LEU A 87 24.04 1.60 7.93
N ALA A 88 23.58 0.51 8.55
CA ALA A 88 22.53 -0.33 7.97
C ALA A 88 21.20 0.41 7.86
N ALA A 89 20.85 1.26 8.83
CA ALA A 89 19.64 2.08 8.75
C ALA A 89 19.68 3.05 7.58
N ILE A 90 20.84 3.68 7.32
CA ILE A 90 21.04 4.55 6.16
C ILE A 90 20.98 3.75 4.87
N ALA A 91 21.73 2.66 4.77
CA ALA A 91 21.82 1.85 3.56
C ALA A 91 20.47 1.26 3.13
N LEU A 92 19.65 0.82 4.09
CA LEU A 92 18.38 0.14 3.84
C LEU A 92 17.16 1.08 3.87
N ALA A 93 17.38 2.40 4.01
CA ALA A 93 16.30 3.36 4.24
C ALA A 93 15.19 3.33 3.17
N GLU A 94 15.56 3.19 1.89
CA GLU A 94 14.59 3.13 0.79
C GLU A 94 13.84 1.80 0.75
N VAL A 95 14.56 0.67 0.86
CA VAL A 95 13.99 -0.68 0.79
C VAL A 95 13.01 -0.94 1.93
N GLU A 96 13.36 -0.47 3.13
CA GLU A 96 12.58 -0.67 4.34
C GLU A 96 11.60 0.48 4.64
N GLY A 97 11.62 1.57 3.85
CA GLY A 97 10.73 2.71 4.05
C GLY A 97 10.99 3.49 5.33
N PHE A 98 12.23 3.57 5.79
CA PHE A 98 12.54 4.30 7.02
C PHE A 98 12.34 5.81 6.83
N ASP A 99 11.60 6.44 7.74
CA ASP A 99 11.49 7.90 7.83
C ASP A 99 12.77 8.49 8.44
N LEU A 100 13.83 8.42 7.65
CA LEU A 100 15.15 8.93 7.95
C LEU A 100 15.40 10.15 7.06
N LYS A 101 15.77 11.28 7.68
CA LYS A 101 16.07 12.54 6.98
C LYS A 101 17.37 13.14 7.47
N VAL A 102 17.89 14.11 6.75
CA VAL A 102 19.04 14.92 7.15
C VAL A 102 18.72 16.40 7.17
N GLN A 103 19.41 17.13 8.03
CA GLN A 103 19.49 18.59 8.02
C GLN A 103 20.95 19.01 7.95
N PHE A 104 21.31 19.85 6.99
CA PHE A 104 22.66 20.38 6.85
C PHE A 104 22.92 21.55 7.82
N LEU A 105 24.10 21.53 8.45
CA LEU A 105 24.59 22.60 9.30
C LEU A 105 26.03 22.98 8.92
N ASP A 106 26.21 24.23 8.47
CA ASP A 106 27.52 24.84 8.27
C ASP A 106 27.82 25.80 9.44
N LEU A 107 28.70 25.39 10.34
CA LEU A 107 29.09 26.17 11.52
C LEU A 107 29.86 27.44 11.14
N SER A 108 30.51 27.47 9.98
CA SER A 108 31.24 28.65 9.50
C SER A 108 30.32 29.82 9.17
N GLN A 109 29.10 29.53 8.73
CA GLN A 109 28.09 30.53 8.33
C GLN A 109 27.16 30.95 9.47
N ASN A 110 27.07 30.15 10.54
CA ASN A 110 26.13 30.36 11.65
C ASN A 110 26.77 31.01 12.90
N ARG A 111 27.91 31.69 12.74
CA ARG A 111 28.69 32.27 13.84
C ARG A 111 27.99 33.38 14.63
N SER A 112 26.90 33.93 14.12
CA SER A 112 26.09 34.93 14.82
C SER A 112 25.31 34.33 16.00
N HIS A 113 25.05 33.02 15.99
CA HIS A 113 24.37 32.33 17.08
C HIS A 113 25.39 31.90 18.15
N PRO A 114 25.24 32.31 19.43
CA PRO A 114 26.24 32.05 20.47
C PRO A 114 26.60 30.57 20.64
N PHE A 115 25.60 29.68 20.53
CA PHE A 115 25.84 28.25 20.57
C PHE A 115 26.74 27.80 19.41
N ALA A 116 26.39 28.10 18.16
CA ALA A 116 27.17 27.71 16.98
C ALA A 116 28.59 28.30 16.97
N LEU A 117 28.77 29.52 17.49
CA LEU A 117 30.11 30.10 17.68
C LEU A 117 30.95 29.28 18.65
N ALA A 118 30.39 28.84 19.78
CA ALA A 118 31.10 27.99 20.73
C ALA A 118 31.46 26.63 20.09
N LEU A 119 30.57 26.07 19.28
CA LEU A 119 30.84 24.82 18.55
C LEU A 119 32.00 24.97 17.57
N TYR A 120 32.01 26.10 16.84
CA TYR A 120 33.06 26.45 15.89
C TYR A 120 34.42 26.66 16.58
N GLN A 121 34.44 27.34 17.72
CA GLN A 121 35.67 27.58 18.49
C GLN A 121 36.27 26.30 19.08
N LEU A 122 35.44 25.28 19.31
CA LEU A 122 35.83 24.00 19.89
C LEU A 122 35.97 22.89 18.85
N LEU A 123 36.08 23.24 17.55
CA LEU A 123 36.22 22.25 16.48
C LEU A 123 37.39 21.29 16.76
N PRO A 124 37.20 19.98 16.55
CA PRO A 124 38.30 19.04 16.66
C PRO A 124 39.41 19.32 15.65
N GLU A 125 40.65 19.03 16.04
CA GLU A 125 41.75 18.98 15.09
C GLU A 125 41.53 17.83 14.09
N PRO A 126 41.74 18.05 12.79
CA PRO A 126 41.47 17.04 11.76
C PRO A 126 42.59 15.99 11.67
N VAL A 127 42.96 15.36 12.78
CA VAL A 127 44.09 14.40 12.86
C VAL A 127 43.71 13.00 12.35
N ASN A 128 42.45 12.57 12.55
CA ASN A 128 41.95 11.25 12.19
C ASN A 128 40.83 11.29 11.13
N VAL A 129 40.84 12.30 10.25
CA VAL A 129 39.77 12.48 9.26
C VAL A 129 39.93 11.54 8.06
N LEU A 130 38.81 11.10 7.50
CA LEU A 130 38.75 10.24 6.32
C LEU A 130 38.90 11.02 5.00
N TYR A 131 38.69 12.34 5.05
CA TYR A 131 38.82 13.23 3.91
C TYR A 131 39.24 14.63 4.35
N THR A 132 39.82 15.39 3.44
CA THR A 132 40.21 16.79 3.62
C THR A 132 39.30 17.73 2.81
N ARG A 133 39.37 19.02 3.14
CA ARG A 133 38.65 20.09 2.45
C ARG A 133 39.62 21.23 2.20
N GLU A 134 39.60 21.80 1.00
CA GLU A 134 40.44 22.94 0.66
C GLU A 134 40.15 24.11 1.60
N ASN A 135 41.17 24.54 2.34
CA ASN A 135 41.13 25.70 3.24
C ASN A 135 40.01 25.68 4.30
N ARG A 136 39.52 24.49 4.69
CA ARG A 136 38.46 24.34 5.69
C ARG A 136 38.68 23.13 6.58
N ASN A 137 38.27 23.23 7.84
CA ASN A 137 38.22 22.06 8.71
C ASN A 137 36.98 21.21 8.32
N PRO A 138 37.14 19.91 8.01
CA PRO A 138 36.00 19.02 7.69
C PRO A 138 34.88 18.99 8.75
N TRP A 139 35.19 19.30 10.02
CA TRP A 139 34.23 19.36 11.11
C TRP A 139 33.30 20.59 11.07
N GLU A 140 33.56 21.57 10.19
CA GLU A 140 32.71 22.76 10.03
C GLU A 140 31.34 22.44 9.42
N GLU A 141 31.25 21.35 8.63
CA GLU A 141 30.10 21.00 7.82
C GLU A 141 29.55 19.63 8.24
N ILE A 142 28.42 19.61 8.94
CA ILE A 142 27.81 18.38 9.44
C ILE A 142 26.37 18.23 8.97
N TYR A 143 25.92 16.98 8.85
CA TYR A 143 24.52 16.64 8.63
C TYR A 143 23.97 15.99 9.88
N ILE A 144 22.81 16.45 10.33
CA ILE A 144 22.09 15.91 11.48
C ILE A 144 21.06 14.92 10.95
N TRP A 145 21.15 13.67 11.38
CA TRP A 145 20.21 12.61 11.02
C TRP A 145 18.98 12.67 11.92
N LEU A 146 17.80 12.65 11.30
CA LEU A 146 16.50 12.69 11.96
C LEU A 146 15.75 11.39 11.70
N TRP A 147 15.31 10.69 12.75
CA TRP A 147 14.39 9.56 12.68
C TRP A 147 13.00 10.03 13.09
N ARG A 148 12.02 9.97 12.18
CA ARG A 148 10.67 10.48 12.41
C ARG A 148 10.67 11.91 12.96
N GLY A 149 11.52 12.76 12.38
CA GLY A 149 11.72 14.16 12.78
C GLY A 149 12.58 14.42 14.02
N ASN A 150 13.04 13.38 14.74
CA ASN A 150 13.85 13.55 15.95
C ASN A 150 15.34 13.29 15.71
N PRO A 151 16.27 14.08 16.27
CA PRO A 151 17.70 13.90 16.06
C PRO A 151 18.21 12.59 16.68
N VAL A 152 18.86 11.77 15.85
CA VAL A 152 19.36 10.43 16.24
C VAL A 152 20.84 10.22 16.00
N GLY A 153 21.51 11.15 15.33
CA GLY A 153 22.96 11.10 15.11
C GLY A 153 23.42 12.22 14.19
N ILE A 154 24.71 12.24 13.91
CA ILE A 154 25.31 13.18 12.96
C ILE A 154 26.26 12.45 12.01
N THR A 155 26.60 13.07 10.89
CA THR A 155 27.78 12.66 10.11
C THR A 155 29.07 13.01 10.84
N SER A 156 30.12 12.24 10.60
CA SER A 156 31.44 12.43 11.20
C SER A 156 32.53 12.37 10.13
N PRO A 157 33.42 13.38 10.02
CA PRO A 157 34.55 13.31 9.12
C PRO A 157 35.54 12.18 9.41
N SER A 158 35.57 11.64 10.64
CA SER A 158 36.50 10.57 11.03
C SER A 158 35.88 9.16 11.01
N THR A 159 34.56 9.06 11.09
CA THR A 159 33.86 7.76 11.21
C THR A 159 32.67 7.59 10.26
N LEU A 160 32.48 8.52 9.32
CA LEU A 160 31.30 8.70 8.44
C LEU A 160 30.01 9.08 9.20
N VAL A 161 29.68 8.34 10.26
CA VAL A 161 28.50 8.56 11.10
C VAL A 161 28.84 8.46 12.58
N CYS A 162 28.09 9.18 13.40
CA CYS A 162 28.15 9.14 14.85
C CYS A 162 26.72 9.05 15.42
N PRO A 163 26.31 7.88 15.93
CA PRO A 163 25.01 7.73 16.60
C PRO A 163 24.95 8.56 17.89
N SER A 164 23.81 9.24 18.09
CA SER A 164 23.52 9.95 19.34
C SER A 164 23.35 8.96 20.48
N GLU A 165 23.92 9.28 21.65
CA GLU A 165 23.78 8.46 22.86
C GLU A 165 22.32 8.28 23.30
N LYS A 166 21.49 9.31 23.07
CA LYS A 166 20.05 9.30 23.43
C LYS A 166 19.13 9.20 22.20
N GLY A 167 19.69 8.89 21.03
CA GLY A 167 18.92 8.79 19.79
C GLY A 167 17.84 7.71 19.88
N GLN A 168 16.58 8.09 19.63
CA GLN A 168 15.44 7.18 19.69
C GLN A 168 15.11 6.62 18.30
N TRP A 169 15.44 5.35 18.08
CA TRP A 169 15.18 4.64 16.82
C TRP A 169 13.93 3.76 16.93
N THR A 170 12.83 4.35 17.42
CA THR A 170 11.57 3.63 17.68
C THR A 170 11.08 2.92 16.42
N GLY A 171 10.81 1.62 16.53
CA GLY A 171 10.36 0.76 15.43
C GLY A 171 11.49 0.08 14.64
N LEU A 172 12.76 0.43 14.87
CA LEU A 172 13.89 -0.22 14.23
C LEU A 172 14.21 -1.56 14.91
N ARG A 173 14.35 -2.63 14.12
CA ARG A 173 14.50 -4.01 14.62
C ARG A 173 15.74 -4.20 15.53
N TRP A 174 16.85 -3.54 15.18
CA TRP A 174 18.12 -3.57 15.89
C TRP A 174 18.33 -2.35 16.82
N PHE A 175 17.25 -1.77 17.31
CA PHE A 175 17.27 -0.84 18.44
C PHE A 175 16.80 -1.57 19.71
N LYS A 176 17.70 -1.79 20.68
CA LYS A 176 17.45 -2.57 21.89
C LYS A 176 17.93 -1.81 23.11
N ASN A 177 17.10 -1.78 24.16
CA ASN A 177 17.43 -1.17 25.45
C ASN A 177 17.94 0.28 25.32
N GLY A 178 17.37 1.06 24.39
CA GLY A 178 17.77 2.45 24.16
C GLY A 178 19.04 2.64 23.33
N LEU A 179 19.63 1.58 22.77
CA LEU A 179 20.85 1.63 21.99
C LEU A 179 20.69 0.92 20.65
N LEU A 180 21.41 1.40 19.63
CA LEU A 180 21.62 0.64 18.40
C LEU A 180 22.52 -0.55 18.67
N VAL A 181 22.22 -1.69 18.06
CA VAL A 181 23.07 -2.87 18.07
C VAL A 181 23.39 -3.30 16.64
N SER A 182 24.34 -4.23 16.53
CA SER A 182 24.71 -4.88 15.28
C SER A 182 23.47 -5.48 14.58
N PRO A 183 23.20 -5.15 13.30
CA PRO A 183 21.94 -5.48 12.63
C PRO A 183 21.88 -6.90 12.08
N GLU A 184 23.01 -7.60 11.94
CA GLU A 184 23.17 -8.91 11.28
C GLU A 184 22.15 -9.98 11.75
N PRO A 185 21.82 -10.10 13.05
CA PRO A 185 20.82 -11.07 13.53
C PRO A 185 19.37 -10.74 13.14
N TYR A 186 19.11 -9.51 12.71
CA TYR A 186 17.78 -8.96 12.43
C TYR A 186 17.48 -8.85 10.93
N LEU A 187 18.48 -9.12 10.09
CA LEU A 187 18.39 -9.07 8.63
C LEU A 187 18.21 -10.48 8.04
N HIS A 188 17.35 -10.62 7.04
CA HIS A 188 17.24 -11.85 6.25
C HIS A 188 18.26 -11.84 5.10
N SER A 189 18.35 -12.96 4.36
CA SER A 189 19.35 -13.17 3.29
C SER A 189 19.40 -12.03 2.26
N GLU A 190 18.28 -11.70 1.63
CA GLU A 190 18.23 -10.64 0.60
C GLU A 190 18.67 -9.27 1.14
N LEU A 191 18.27 -8.86 2.36
CA LEU A 191 18.78 -7.61 2.96
C LEU A 191 20.27 -7.67 3.27
N LYS A 192 20.78 -8.83 3.71
CA LYS A 192 22.21 -9.03 3.95
C LYS A 192 23.02 -8.91 2.66
N GLU A 193 22.54 -9.51 1.56
CA GLU A 193 23.20 -9.45 0.25
C GLU A 193 23.29 -8.02 -0.29
N ILE A 194 22.19 -7.27 -0.23
CA ILE A 194 22.19 -5.89 -0.75
C ILE A 194 22.96 -4.93 0.16
N LEU A 195 22.91 -5.11 1.49
CA LEU A 195 23.71 -4.34 2.43
C LEU A 195 25.20 -4.62 2.22
N TRP A 196 25.57 -5.88 2.01
CA TRP A 196 26.94 -6.27 1.71
C TRP A 196 27.48 -5.56 0.47
N ARG A 197 26.67 -5.46 -0.60
CA ARG A 197 27.03 -4.72 -1.83
C ARG A 197 27.19 -3.22 -1.60
N TRP A 198 26.35 -2.64 -0.77
CA TRP A 198 26.47 -1.22 -0.41
C TRP A 198 27.74 -0.95 0.39
N LEU A 199 28.06 -1.81 1.37
CA LEU A 199 29.29 -1.74 2.16
C LEU A 199 30.55 -1.94 1.31
N GLU A 200 30.50 -2.85 0.33
CA GLU A 200 31.58 -3.05 -0.65
C GLU A 200 31.86 -1.76 -1.45
N ASN A 201 30.81 -1.12 -1.96
CA ASN A 201 30.94 0.13 -2.67
C ASN A 201 31.44 1.26 -1.76
N LEU A 202 30.95 1.34 -0.52
CA LEU A 202 31.42 2.30 0.47
C LEU A 202 32.93 2.12 0.75
N GLN A 203 33.37 0.88 0.96
CA GLN A 203 34.77 0.51 1.19
C GLN A 203 35.67 0.91 0.02
N ASN A 204 35.29 0.51 -1.21
CA ASN A 204 36.10 0.76 -2.40
C ASN A 204 36.23 2.26 -2.71
N ARG A 205 35.14 3.01 -2.56
CA ARG A 205 35.14 4.44 -2.87
C ARG A 205 35.79 5.29 -1.77
N LEU A 206 35.87 4.81 -0.54
CA LEU A 206 36.56 5.53 0.54
C LEU A 206 38.05 5.73 0.25
N LEU A 207 38.66 4.85 -0.56
CA LEU A 207 40.04 4.95 -1.03
C LEU A 207 40.28 6.16 -1.95
N GLU A 208 39.25 6.69 -2.58
CA GLU A 208 39.31 7.84 -3.50
C GLU A 208 39.54 9.17 -2.77
N PHE A 209 39.36 9.21 -1.44
CA PHE A 209 39.44 10.44 -0.65
C PHE A 209 40.78 10.58 0.07
N GLU A 210 41.32 11.79 0.11
CA GLU A 210 42.57 12.12 0.79
C GLU A 210 42.33 12.47 2.27
N GLY A 211 42.80 11.60 3.17
CA GLY A 211 42.72 11.77 4.63
C GLY A 211 43.80 10.96 5.34
N THR A 212 43.71 10.86 6.67
CA THR A 212 44.71 10.15 7.48
C THR A 212 44.73 8.67 7.15
N THR A 213 45.88 8.13 6.71
CA THR A 213 46.03 6.73 6.27
C THR A 213 45.58 5.74 7.35
N ARG A 214 46.07 5.89 8.58
CA ARG A 214 45.68 5.02 9.71
C ARG A 214 44.17 5.01 9.94
N ALA A 215 43.53 6.17 9.97
CA ALA A 215 42.09 6.26 10.19
C ALA A 215 41.29 5.61 9.06
N ARG A 216 41.68 5.85 7.80
CA ARG A 216 41.05 5.22 6.63
C ARG A 216 41.20 3.70 6.64
N GLU A 217 42.40 3.18 6.89
CA GLU A 217 42.65 1.73 6.95
C GLU A 217 41.84 1.06 8.08
N CYS A 218 41.76 1.69 9.26
CA CYS A 218 40.94 1.18 10.36
C CYS A 218 39.45 1.14 10.00
N ILE A 219 38.88 2.21 9.43
CA ILE A 219 37.47 2.24 9.03
C ILE A 219 37.18 1.23 7.90
N ILE A 220 38.09 1.11 6.92
CA ILE A 220 38.01 0.10 5.86
C ILE A 220 37.98 -1.32 6.45
N GLY A 221 38.86 -1.60 7.42
CA GLY A 221 38.88 -2.88 8.13
C GLY A 221 37.56 -3.16 8.89
N LEU A 222 36.97 -2.15 9.55
CA LEU A 222 35.67 -2.30 10.20
C LEU A 222 34.53 -2.56 9.23
N LEU A 223 34.56 -1.96 8.03
CA LEU A 223 33.61 -2.23 6.95
C LEU A 223 33.77 -3.66 6.42
N GLU A 224 35.00 -4.14 6.29
CA GLU A 224 35.31 -5.52 5.90
C GLU A 224 34.84 -6.53 6.95
N ASP A 225 35.13 -6.27 8.23
CA ASP A 225 34.62 -7.07 9.35
C ASP A 225 33.08 -7.13 9.32
N PHE A 226 32.42 -6.00 9.06
CA PHE A 226 30.96 -5.97 8.95
C PHE A 226 30.44 -6.79 7.76
N ARG A 227 31.09 -6.71 6.60
CA ARG A 227 30.74 -7.53 5.44
C ARG A 227 30.91 -9.02 5.72
N ASN A 228 31.99 -9.42 6.38
CA ASN A 228 32.25 -10.81 6.74
C ASN A 228 31.20 -11.34 7.72
N ASP A 229 30.82 -10.55 8.72
CA ASP A 229 29.85 -10.91 9.75
C ASP A 229 28.39 -11.02 9.21
N LEU A 230 28.08 -10.42 8.07
CA LEU A 230 26.80 -10.65 7.39
C LEU A 230 26.63 -12.11 6.93
N ALA A 231 27.72 -12.88 6.84
CA ALA A 231 27.74 -14.30 6.48
C ALA A 231 27.05 -14.62 5.14
N VAL A 232 27.24 -13.74 4.15
CA VAL A 232 26.73 -13.92 2.79
C VAL A 232 27.59 -14.96 2.07
N ALA A 233 26.97 -16.00 1.49
CA ALA A 233 27.69 -17.08 0.82
C ALA A 233 28.48 -16.56 -0.39
N ASN A 234 29.80 -16.79 -0.40
CA ASN A 234 30.65 -16.53 -1.57
C ASN A 234 30.41 -17.61 -2.63
N GLY A 235 29.28 -17.52 -3.35
CA GLY A 235 28.92 -18.46 -4.42
C GLY A 235 27.59 -18.12 -5.07
N ASN A 236 27.63 -17.81 -6.37
CA ASN A 236 26.56 -17.37 -7.29
C ASN A 236 26.09 -15.90 -7.17
N SER A 237 26.50 -15.12 -8.16
CA SER A 237 25.99 -13.80 -8.61
C SER A 237 25.13 -13.01 -7.61
N LEU A 238 25.78 -12.42 -6.60
CA LEU A 238 25.17 -11.37 -5.78
C LEU A 238 24.56 -10.28 -6.67
N PRO A 239 23.39 -9.72 -6.31
CA PRO A 239 22.71 -8.73 -7.13
C PRO A 239 23.63 -7.55 -7.43
N ALA A 240 23.44 -6.95 -8.62
CA ALA A 240 24.12 -5.71 -8.96
C ALA A 240 23.67 -4.61 -7.98
N LEU A 241 24.62 -3.80 -7.49
CA LEU A 241 24.29 -2.67 -6.63
C LEU A 241 23.45 -1.67 -7.41
N GLN A 242 22.25 -1.39 -6.93
CA GLN A 242 21.45 -0.25 -7.36
C GLN A 242 21.32 0.72 -6.19
N LEU A 243 21.58 1.99 -6.47
CA LEU A 243 21.43 3.07 -5.51
C LEU A 243 20.21 3.90 -5.87
N SER A 244 19.66 4.63 -4.90
CA SER A 244 18.56 5.56 -5.13
C SER A 244 18.83 6.51 -6.29
N ASP A 245 17.82 6.70 -7.16
CA ASP A 245 17.86 7.72 -8.21
C ASP A 245 17.59 9.13 -7.63
N ASN A 246 16.98 9.20 -6.44
CA ASN A 246 16.68 10.46 -5.77
C ASN A 246 17.93 11.00 -5.07
N GLN A 247 18.51 12.07 -5.63
CA GLN A 247 19.71 12.70 -5.06
C GLN A 247 19.49 13.38 -3.71
N ALA A 248 18.23 13.70 -3.38
CA ALA A 248 17.81 14.29 -2.10
C ALA A 248 16.87 13.33 -1.35
N PHE A 249 17.12 12.02 -1.42
CA PHE A 249 16.28 11.00 -0.77
C PHE A 249 16.04 11.32 0.71
N PHE A 250 17.07 11.74 1.43
CA PHE A 250 16.99 12.10 2.85
C PHE A 250 16.46 13.53 3.11
N GLY A 251 15.85 14.19 2.12
CA GLY A 251 15.33 15.56 2.19
C GLY A 251 16.35 16.63 1.77
N GLU A 252 17.63 16.42 2.01
CA GLU A 252 18.72 17.26 1.50
C GLU A 252 19.83 16.40 0.87
N ILE A 253 20.68 17.03 0.04
CA ILE A 253 21.78 16.36 -0.64
C ILE A 253 23.01 16.31 0.27
N ILE A 254 23.49 15.10 0.58
CA ILE A 254 24.77 14.87 1.26
C ILE A 254 25.89 14.88 0.23
N ASN A 255 26.74 15.91 0.24
CA ASN A 255 27.73 16.14 -0.82
C ASN A 255 29.04 16.76 -0.29
N ARG A 256 29.45 16.38 0.92
CA ARG A 256 30.71 16.84 1.54
C ARG A 256 31.70 15.70 1.69
N GLY A 257 32.85 15.79 1.00
CA GLY A 257 33.95 14.82 1.11
C GLY A 257 33.47 13.37 1.03
N ALA A 258 34.00 12.51 1.90
CA ALA A 258 33.60 11.10 1.94
C ALA A 258 32.14 10.88 2.40
N LEU A 259 31.48 11.89 2.98
CA LEU A 259 30.07 11.77 3.40
C LEU A 259 29.13 11.63 2.20
N VAL A 260 29.54 12.06 1.00
CA VAL A 260 28.77 11.87 -0.24
C VAL A 260 28.43 10.39 -0.50
N LEU A 261 29.23 9.47 0.05
CA LEU A 261 29.02 8.03 -0.08
C LEU A 261 27.77 7.55 0.68
N LEU A 262 27.29 8.33 1.67
CA LEU A 262 26.06 8.04 2.43
C LEU A 262 24.79 8.56 1.73
N ASN A 263 24.92 9.41 0.69
CA ASN A 263 23.81 10.15 0.13
C ASN A 263 22.71 9.28 -0.50
N ARG A 264 23.08 8.10 -0.98
CA ARG A 264 22.16 7.22 -1.72
C ARG A 264 22.02 5.88 -1.00
N PRO A 265 20.83 5.56 -0.45
CA PRO A 265 20.55 4.23 0.04
C PRO A 265 20.48 3.24 -1.13
N VAL A 266 20.45 1.96 -0.78
CA VAL A 266 20.23 0.87 -1.72
C VAL A 266 18.79 0.91 -2.25
N ARG A 267 18.65 0.61 -3.53
CA ARG A 267 17.38 0.35 -4.20
C ARG A 267 17.36 -1.09 -4.70
N VAL A 268 16.17 -1.69 -4.74
CA VAL A 268 15.97 -3.03 -5.30
C VAL A 268 15.21 -2.89 -6.62
N PRO A 269 15.56 -3.64 -7.69
CA PRO A 269 14.83 -3.58 -8.94
C PRO A 269 13.35 -3.98 -8.73
N PRO A 270 12.42 -3.34 -9.45
CA PRO A 270 11.00 -3.61 -9.30
C PRO A 270 10.68 -5.07 -9.62
N LYS A 271 9.93 -5.73 -8.73
CA LYS A 271 9.36 -7.08 -8.96
C LYS A 271 7.87 -6.98 -9.29
N PRO A 272 7.27 -8.00 -9.94
CA PRO A 272 5.83 -8.06 -10.14
C PRO A 272 5.07 -7.94 -8.82
N SER A 273 3.94 -7.23 -8.84
CA SER A 273 3.07 -7.09 -7.69
C SER A 273 2.60 -8.45 -7.17
N ASN A 274 2.63 -8.64 -5.84
CA ASN A 274 2.05 -9.79 -5.15
C ASN A 274 0.56 -9.60 -4.81
N VAL A 275 0.07 -8.36 -4.91
CA VAL A 275 -1.29 -7.97 -4.48
C VAL A 275 -2.23 -7.65 -5.63
N ARG A 276 -1.81 -7.96 -6.86
CA ARG A 276 -2.60 -7.70 -8.06
C ARG A 276 -3.76 -8.67 -8.16
N VAL A 277 -4.96 -8.15 -8.34
CA VAL A 277 -6.17 -8.94 -8.61
C VAL A 277 -6.02 -9.65 -9.95
N ILE A 278 -6.30 -10.96 -9.95
CA ILE A 278 -6.34 -11.77 -11.16
C ILE A 278 -7.77 -11.71 -11.71
N PRO A 279 -8.00 -11.12 -12.89
CA PRO A 279 -9.34 -11.02 -13.46
C PRO A 279 -9.86 -12.38 -13.94
N SER A 280 -11.18 -12.48 -14.17
CA SER A 280 -11.75 -13.63 -14.88
C SER A 280 -11.08 -13.79 -16.25
N ALA A 281 -10.96 -15.02 -16.74
CA ALA A 281 -10.21 -15.33 -17.96
C ALA A 281 -10.64 -14.54 -19.21
N ILE A 282 -11.92 -14.16 -19.32
CA ILE A 282 -12.46 -13.40 -20.46
C ILE A 282 -12.38 -11.87 -20.27
N LYS A 283 -11.94 -11.40 -19.10
CA LYS A 283 -11.86 -9.98 -18.76
C LYS A 283 -10.44 -9.48 -19.05
N SER A 284 -10.36 -8.32 -19.69
CA SER A 284 -9.09 -7.65 -20.00
C SER A 284 -9.21 -6.19 -19.56
N PRO A 285 -9.07 -5.92 -18.26
CA PRO A 285 -9.21 -4.57 -17.71
C PRO A 285 -8.11 -3.65 -18.25
N ASN A 286 -8.44 -2.38 -18.48
CA ASN A 286 -7.49 -1.39 -19.01
C ASN A 286 -6.31 -1.13 -18.08
N LYS A 287 -6.54 -1.23 -16.76
CA LYS A 287 -5.52 -1.08 -15.72
C LYS A 287 -5.57 -2.27 -14.77
N PRO A 288 -4.44 -2.76 -14.24
CA PRO A 288 -4.45 -3.72 -13.14
C PRO A 288 -5.05 -3.11 -11.86
N LEU A 289 -5.75 -3.91 -11.06
CA LEU A 289 -6.24 -3.53 -9.72
C LEU A 289 -5.34 -4.16 -8.65
N LEU A 290 -4.93 -3.37 -7.67
CA LEU A 290 -4.14 -3.78 -6.51
C LEU A 290 -5.00 -3.69 -5.24
N ILE A 291 -4.98 -4.71 -4.39
CA ILE A 291 -5.62 -4.65 -3.06
C ILE A 291 -4.55 -4.44 -2.00
N ILE A 292 -4.47 -3.23 -1.44
CA ILE A 292 -3.45 -2.86 -0.45
C ILE A 292 -4.02 -3.10 0.94
N ASP A 293 -3.59 -4.19 1.56
CA ASP A 293 -4.00 -4.61 2.91
C ASP A 293 -2.76 -4.70 3.82
N GLU A 294 -2.73 -3.87 4.86
CA GLU A 294 -1.60 -3.78 5.80
C GLU A 294 -1.34 -5.07 6.59
N ASN A 295 -2.36 -5.94 6.67
CA ASN A 295 -2.30 -7.20 7.40
C ASN A 295 -1.79 -8.37 6.54
N LEU A 296 -1.54 -8.18 5.23
CA LEU A 296 -1.10 -9.25 4.33
C LEU A 296 0.15 -9.98 4.81
N ALA A 297 1.07 -9.25 5.44
CA ALA A 297 2.28 -9.82 6.02
C ALA A 297 1.97 -10.92 7.04
N ASP A 298 1.02 -10.67 7.95
CA ASP A 298 0.63 -11.62 8.98
C ASP A 298 -0.08 -12.83 8.36
N TYR A 299 -0.96 -12.57 7.40
CA TYR A 299 -1.70 -13.64 6.73
C TYR A 299 -0.84 -14.56 5.87
N TRP A 300 0.18 -14.03 5.20
CA TRP A 300 1.10 -14.81 4.39
C TRP A 300 2.29 -15.34 5.18
N GLY A 301 2.45 -14.92 6.44
CA GLY A 301 3.60 -15.32 7.27
C GLY A 301 4.93 -14.80 6.72
N VAL A 302 4.91 -13.69 5.98
CA VAL A 302 6.08 -13.08 5.36
C VAL A 302 6.23 -11.63 5.83
N PRO A 303 7.47 -11.13 5.95
CA PRO A 303 7.68 -9.74 6.36
C PRO A 303 7.17 -8.74 5.31
N LYS A 304 6.76 -7.54 5.75
CA LYS A 304 6.18 -6.49 4.89
C LYS A 304 7.07 -6.09 3.69
N HIS A 305 8.39 -6.09 3.84
CA HIS A 305 9.31 -5.77 2.72
C HIS A 305 9.35 -6.85 1.64
N ALA A 306 8.91 -8.09 1.93
CA ALA A 306 8.86 -9.15 0.93
C ALA A 306 7.63 -9.01 0.01
N ILE A 307 6.61 -8.25 0.43
CA ILE A 307 5.36 -8.07 -0.31
C ILE A 307 5.51 -6.87 -1.25
N TRP A 308 5.64 -7.14 -2.54
CA TRP A 308 5.73 -6.15 -3.60
C TRP A 308 4.35 -5.65 -3.99
N LEU A 309 4.20 -4.31 -3.99
CA LEU A 309 2.94 -3.66 -4.32
C LEU A 309 2.95 -3.18 -5.76
N HIS A 310 3.83 -2.24 -6.09
CA HIS A 310 3.97 -1.68 -7.43
C HIS A 310 5.33 -1.01 -7.59
N ARG A 311 5.96 -1.21 -8.75
CA ARG A 311 7.30 -0.68 -9.06
C ARG A 311 8.30 -1.03 -7.96
N ASP A 312 8.93 -0.03 -7.34
CA ASP A 312 9.92 -0.15 -6.28
C ASP A 312 9.33 -0.10 -4.86
N ARG A 313 7.99 -0.17 -4.74
CA ARG A 313 7.31 -0.11 -3.45
C ARG A 313 6.88 -1.48 -2.95
N THR A 314 7.24 -1.73 -1.70
CA THR A 314 6.83 -2.90 -0.92
C THR A 314 5.78 -2.46 0.10
N LEU A 315 5.14 -3.43 0.77
CA LEU A 315 4.21 -3.12 1.86
C LEU A 315 4.91 -2.43 3.05
N ALA A 316 6.22 -2.60 3.20
CA ALA A 316 7.01 -1.87 4.20
C ALA A 316 7.29 -0.43 3.77
N SER A 317 7.63 -0.20 2.50
CA SER A 317 8.08 1.11 2.01
C SER A 317 6.97 2.04 1.54
N LEU A 318 5.73 1.57 1.51
CA LEU A 318 4.58 2.37 1.14
C LEU A 318 3.99 3.11 2.35
N ASN A 319 3.90 4.44 2.24
CA ASN A 319 3.01 5.24 3.06
C ASN A 319 1.68 5.46 2.32
N LEU A 320 0.61 4.81 2.79
CA LEU A 320 -0.70 4.88 2.13
C LEU A 320 -1.26 6.31 2.04
N GLN A 321 -0.88 7.21 2.96
CA GLN A 321 -1.31 8.61 2.93
C GLN A 321 -0.70 9.38 1.75
N GLU A 322 0.48 9.00 1.27
CA GLU A 322 1.08 9.62 0.09
C GLU A 322 0.29 9.30 -1.18
N LEU A 323 -0.28 8.10 -1.27
CA LEU A 323 -1.21 7.75 -2.35
C LEU A 323 -2.53 8.51 -2.22
N ARG A 324 -3.12 8.56 -1.01
CA ARG A 324 -4.40 9.25 -0.75
C ARG A 324 -4.32 10.75 -1.01
N SER A 325 -3.21 11.39 -0.64
CA SER A 325 -2.98 12.83 -0.86
C SER A 325 -2.51 13.15 -2.30
N GLY A 326 -2.17 12.14 -3.10
CA GLY A 326 -1.68 12.31 -4.46
C GLY A 326 -0.23 12.81 -4.57
N VAL A 327 0.54 12.76 -3.47
CA VAL A 327 1.99 13.00 -3.44
C VAL A 327 2.71 11.88 -4.20
N LEU A 328 2.30 10.63 -3.97
CA LEU A 328 2.67 9.48 -4.77
C LEU A 328 1.56 9.19 -5.77
N ARG A 329 1.90 9.05 -7.06
CA ARG A 329 0.94 8.79 -8.14
C ARG A 329 1.29 7.53 -8.91
N TRP A 330 0.29 6.67 -9.08
CA TRP A 330 0.36 5.43 -9.86
C TRP A 330 -0.68 5.48 -10.98
N ASP A 331 -0.33 6.08 -12.11
CA ASP A 331 -1.28 6.30 -13.21
C ASP A 331 -1.58 5.03 -14.01
N ASP A 332 -0.74 4.00 -13.90
CA ASP A 332 -0.81 2.76 -14.66
C ASP A 332 -1.58 1.63 -13.95
N VAL A 333 -1.95 1.81 -12.68
CA VAL A 333 -2.72 0.85 -11.89
C VAL A 333 -3.88 1.54 -11.17
N LEU A 334 -4.86 0.75 -10.75
CA LEU A 334 -5.88 1.13 -9.79
C LEU A 334 -5.57 0.43 -8.47
N TRP A 335 -5.93 1.04 -7.35
CA TRP A 335 -5.72 0.43 -6.04
C TRP A 335 -6.92 0.72 -5.13
N LEU A 336 -7.19 -0.23 -4.23
CA LEU A 336 -8.21 -0.14 -3.18
C LEU A 336 -7.65 -0.71 -1.87
N THR A 337 -8.18 -0.25 -0.75
CA THR A 337 -8.06 -0.94 0.54
C THR A 337 -9.19 -1.97 0.71
N PRO A 338 -9.07 -2.92 1.66
CA PRO A 338 -10.16 -3.85 1.97
C PRO A 338 -11.50 -3.19 2.30
N GLU A 339 -11.47 -2.02 2.95
CA GLU A 339 -12.68 -1.27 3.32
C GLU A 339 -13.42 -0.75 2.08
N GLU A 340 -12.67 -0.31 1.06
CA GLU A 340 -13.19 0.27 -0.18
C GLU A 340 -13.70 -0.80 -1.18
N LEU A 341 -13.50 -2.09 -0.88
CA LEU A 341 -14.14 -3.19 -1.62
C LEU A 341 -15.65 -3.25 -1.39
N PHE A 342 -16.10 -2.71 -0.26
CA PHE A 342 -17.46 -2.79 0.22
C PHE A 342 -18.10 -1.40 0.30
N LEU A 343 -19.42 -1.33 0.11
CA LEU A 343 -20.16 -0.10 0.38
C LEU A 343 -20.23 0.16 1.90
N PRO A 344 -20.39 1.42 2.35
CA PRO A 344 -20.48 1.74 3.78
C PRO A 344 -21.59 0.96 4.49
N GLU A 345 -22.75 0.84 3.84
CA GLU A 345 -23.96 0.22 4.37
C GLU A 345 -24.46 -0.90 3.43
N LEU A 346 -25.33 -1.75 3.97
CA LEU A 346 -26.05 -2.79 3.22
C LEU A 346 -27.52 -2.43 3.19
N THR A 347 -28.01 -2.12 1.99
CA THR A 347 -29.43 -1.92 1.71
C THR A 347 -30.06 -3.23 1.27
N PHE A 348 -31.30 -3.48 1.70
CA PHE A 348 -32.04 -4.69 1.38
C PHE A 348 -33.48 -4.38 1.02
N ILE A 349 -34.10 -5.29 0.25
CA ILE A 349 -35.50 -5.22 -0.12
C ILE A 349 -36.27 -6.09 0.87
N ASP A 350 -37.33 -5.53 1.46
CA ASP A 350 -38.17 -6.15 2.47
C ASP A 350 -39.20 -7.11 1.85
N LEU A 351 -38.72 -7.98 0.95
CA LEU A 351 -39.48 -9.00 0.22
C LEU A 351 -38.59 -10.20 -0.08
N ASP A 352 -39.16 -11.40 0.02
CA ASP A 352 -38.49 -12.64 -0.42
C ASP A 352 -38.36 -12.67 -1.95
N ASN A 353 -37.24 -13.17 -2.46
CA ASN A 353 -36.98 -13.36 -3.89
C ASN A 353 -37.35 -12.16 -4.77
N ALA A 354 -37.05 -10.94 -4.30
CA ALA A 354 -37.47 -9.69 -4.93
C ALA A 354 -36.80 -9.42 -6.30
N LEU A 355 -35.70 -10.13 -6.58
CA LEU A 355 -34.85 -9.95 -7.75
C LEU A 355 -34.74 -11.24 -8.62
N PRO A 356 -35.85 -11.76 -9.16
CA PRO A 356 -35.86 -13.06 -9.86
C PRO A 356 -34.99 -13.09 -11.12
N GLY A 357 -34.72 -11.93 -11.75
CA GLY A 357 -33.86 -11.84 -12.93
C GLY A 357 -32.37 -11.61 -12.64
N ALA A 358 -31.99 -11.55 -11.35
CA ALA A 358 -30.62 -11.31 -10.93
C ALA A 358 -29.87 -12.60 -10.58
N LEU A 359 -28.53 -12.53 -10.64
CA LEU A 359 -27.66 -13.54 -10.05
C LEU A 359 -27.49 -13.27 -8.54
N MET A 360 -27.97 -14.19 -7.72
CA MET A 360 -27.75 -14.15 -6.28
C MET A 360 -26.50 -14.95 -5.89
N PRO A 361 -25.63 -14.42 -5.02
CA PRO A 361 -24.52 -15.18 -4.46
C PRO A 361 -24.98 -16.38 -3.65
N LYS A 362 -24.02 -17.23 -3.28
CA LYS A 362 -24.30 -18.36 -2.40
C LYS A 362 -24.74 -17.85 -1.01
N MET A 363 -25.84 -18.40 -0.52
CA MET A 363 -26.37 -18.10 0.82
C MET A 363 -26.49 -19.41 1.59
N THR A 364 -25.98 -19.42 2.84
CA THR A 364 -26.11 -20.60 3.71
C THR A 364 -27.55 -20.77 4.19
N PHE A 365 -28.19 -19.65 4.52
CA PHE A 365 -29.60 -19.56 4.91
C PHE A 365 -30.23 -18.32 4.27
N PRO A 366 -31.55 -18.32 3.99
CA PRO A 366 -32.25 -17.11 3.59
C PRO A 366 -32.11 -16.05 4.69
N PRO A 367 -31.69 -14.83 4.36
CA PRO A 367 -31.59 -13.75 5.33
C PRO A 367 -33.00 -13.32 5.74
N THR A 368 -33.12 -12.93 7.01
CA THR A 368 -34.36 -12.42 7.57
C THR A 368 -34.12 -11.07 8.23
N PHE A 369 -35.18 -10.27 8.28
CA PHE A 369 -35.26 -9.07 9.10
C PHE A 369 -36.61 -9.08 9.83
N LEU A 370 -36.59 -8.99 11.15
CA LEU A 370 -37.80 -9.04 11.99
C LEU A 370 -38.66 -10.30 11.75
N GLY A 371 -38.00 -11.42 11.43
CA GLY A 371 -38.66 -12.70 11.15
C GLY A 371 -39.18 -12.88 9.72
N GLU A 372 -39.18 -11.83 8.90
CA GLU A 372 -39.56 -11.88 7.48
C GLU A 372 -38.35 -12.07 6.59
N ARG A 373 -38.52 -12.73 5.44
CA ARG A 373 -37.42 -12.95 4.48
C ARG A 373 -37.17 -11.70 3.65
N ILE A 374 -35.89 -11.44 3.39
CA ILE A 374 -35.44 -10.26 2.67
C ILE A 374 -34.54 -10.62 1.48
N THR A 375 -34.38 -9.67 0.55
CA THR A 375 -33.45 -9.78 -0.58
C THR A 375 -32.38 -8.68 -0.48
N PRO A 376 -31.12 -8.99 -0.15
CA PRO A 376 -30.07 -7.98 -0.02
C PRO A 376 -29.58 -7.49 -1.39
N LEU A 377 -29.32 -6.17 -1.50
CA LEU A 377 -28.50 -5.64 -2.60
C LEU A 377 -27.03 -5.87 -2.28
N LEU A 378 -26.20 -6.20 -3.27
CA LEU A 378 -24.80 -6.53 -3.00
C LEU A 378 -24.01 -5.26 -2.66
N PRO A 379 -23.46 -5.13 -1.43
CA PRO A 379 -22.78 -3.91 -1.01
C PRO A 379 -21.31 -3.95 -1.44
N LEU A 380 -21.07 -4.04 -2.74
CA LEU A 380 -19.74 -4.18 -3.33
C LEU A 380 -19.39 -2.99 -4.22
N ASN A 381 -18.11 -2.66 -4.30
CA ASN A 381 -17.63 -1.62 -5.19
C ASN A 381 -17.81 -2.05 -6.68
N PRO A 382 -18.54 -1.27 -7.51
CA PRO A 382 -18.83 -1.62 -8.90
C PRO A 382 -17.59 -1.89 -9.77
N ILE A 383 -16.43 -1.33 -9.40
CA ILE A 383 -15.17 -1.50 -10.12
C ILE A 383 -14.76 -2.98 -10.27
N LEU A 384 -15.20 -3.85 -9.35
CA LEU A 384 -14.93 -5.28 -9.42
C LEU A 384 -15.45 -5.91 -10.72
N LEU A 385 -16.48 -5.34 -11.36
CA LEU A 385 -17.04 -5.87 -12.60
C LEU A 385 -16.27 -5.48 -13.87
N ASP A 386 -15.25 -4.64 -13.76
CA ASP A 386 -14.25 -4.52 -14.82
C ASP A 386 -13.26 -5.69 -14.80
N TYR A 387 -13.13 -6.38 -13.66
CA TYR A 387 -12.21 -7.51 -13.46
C TYR A 387 -12.91 -8.87 -13.47
N PHE A 388 -14.16 -8.94 -13.01
CA PHE A 388 -14.92 -10.18 -12.87
C PHE A 388 -16.16 -10.20 -13.76
N THR A 389 -16.55 -11.38 -14.24
CA THR A 389 -17.90 -11.58 -14.80
C THR A 389 -18.93 -11.59 -13.67
N PRO A 390 -20.22 -11.32 -13.95
CA PRO A 390 -21.27 -11.42 -12.94
C PRO A 390 -21.31 -12.79 -12.25
N GLU A 391 -21.15 -13.87 -13.01
CA GLU A 391 -21.14 -15.25 -12.49
C GLU A 391 -19.91 -15.53 -11.62
N ASP A 392 -18.73 -15.11 -12.06
CA ASP A 392 -17.49 -15.29 -11.29
C ASP A 392 -17.56 -14.47 -9.99
N LEU A 393 -18.07 -13.23 -10.04
CA LEU A 393 -18.24 -12.42 -8.84
C LEU A 393 -19.29 -13.03 -7.89
N ALA A 394 -20.45 -13.47 -8.40
CA ALA A 394 -21.48 -14.11 -7.58
C ALA A 394 -20.96 -15.37 -6.87
N ASN A 395 -20.12 -16.16 -7.53
CA ASN A 395 -19.48 -17.35 -6.95
C ASN A 395 -18.38 -17.02 -5.92
N ARG A 396 -17.87 -15.78 -5.91
CA ARG A 396 -16.86 -15.30 -4.96
C ARG A 396 -17.45 -14.63 -3.73
N VAL A 397 -18.76 -14.41 -3.74
CA VAL A 397 -19.47 -13.74 -2.66
C VAL A 397 -20.27 -14.77 -1.88
N GLU A 398 -20.18 -14.69 -0.56
CA GLU A 398 -20.98 -15.49 0.37
C GLU A 398 -21.72 -14.55 1.31
N LEU A 399 -23.01 -14.80 1.50
CA LEU A 399 -23.88 -14.04 2.40
C LEU A 399 -24.30 -14.96 3.56
N GLU A 400 -23.86 -14.61 4.77
CA GLU A 400 -24.11 -15.38 5.99
C GLU A 400 -24.91 -14.53 6.99
N PRO A 401 -26.19 -14.85 7.24
CA PRO A 401 -26.95 -14.21 8.30
C PRO A 401 -26.35 -14.51 9.68
N PHE A 402 -26.36 -13.54 10.59
CA PHE A 402 -25.97 -13.72 11.98
C PHE A 402 -26.88 -12.89 12.90
N VAL A 403 -26.90 -13.22 14.18
CA VAL A 403 -27.57 -12.42 15.22
C VAL A 403 -26.51 -11.99 16.21
N GLY A 404 -26.23 -10.69 16.23
CA GLY A 404 -25.28 -10.05 17.14
C GLY A 404 -25.97 -9.40 18.33
N VAL A 405 -25.18 -8.73 19.18
CA VAL A 405 -25.70 -7.96 20.33
C VAL A 405 -26.58 -6.78 19.86
N GLU A 406 -26.26 -6.20 18.71
CA GLU A 406 -26.97 -5.05 18.12
C GLU A 406 -28.17 -5.43 17.25
N GLY A 407 -28.42 -6.73 17.04
CA GLY A 407 -29.55 -7.24 16.25
C GLY A 407 -29.16 -8.23 15.15
N GLU A 408 -30.10 -8.47 14.24
CA GLU A 408 -29.91 -9.29 13.06
C GLU A 408 -28.96 -8.60 12.06
N GLY A 409 -28.10 -9.38 11.40
CA GLY A 409 -27.07 -8.88 10.51
C GLY A 409 -26.73 -9.85 9.39
N ILE A 410 -25.99 -9.37 8.40
CA ILE A 410 -25.44 -10.17 7.31
C ILE A 410 -23.93 -9.95 7.25
N ARG A 411 -23.17 -11.05 7.31
CA ARG A 411 -21.75 -11.05 6.99
C ARG A 411 -21.58 -11.30 5.50
N VAL A 412 -20.95 -10.35 4.83
CA VAL A 412 -20.59 -10.45 3.41
C VAL A 412 -19.12 -10.86 3.33
N THR A 413 -18.86 -12.00 2.70
CA THR A 413 -17.49 -12.47 2.43
C THR A 413 -17.21 -12.39 0.94
N LEU A 414 -16.14 -11.72 0.55
CA LEU A 414 -15.64 -11.64 -0.82
C LEU A 414 -14.30 -12.35 -0.95
N THR A 415 -14.20 -13.32 -1.86
CA THR A 415 -12.97 -14.10 -2.10
C THR A 415 -12.28 -13.68 -3.41
N LEU A 416 -11.17 -12.97 -3.31
CA LEU A 416 -10.40 -12.48 -4.46
C LEU A 416 -9.13 -13.30 -4.70
N PRO A 417 -8.81 -13.63 -5.96
CA PRO A 417 -7.52 -14.21 -6.32
C PRO A 417 -6.49 -13.08 -6.52
N LEU A 418 -5.46 -13.06 -5.68
CA LEU A 418 -4.30 -12.18 -5.83
C LEU A 418 -3.14 -12.95 -6.48
N SER A 419 -2.22 -12.23 -7.12
CA SER A 419 -1.01 -12.82 -7.70
C SER A 419 -0.17 -13.62 -6.69
N GLY A 420 -0.16 -13.22 -5.41
CA GLY A 420 0.50 -13.96 -4.33
C GLY A 420 2.04 -13.88 -4.38
N MET A 421 2.69 -14.59 -3.46
CA MET A 421 4.15 -14.64 -3.31
C MET A 421 4.83 -15.64 -4.27
N GLU A 422 4.10 -16.66 -4.72
CA GLU A 422 4.61 -17.73 -5.56
C GLU A 422 4.04 -17.64 -6.99
N ALA A 423 4.47 -18.54 -7.89
CA ALA A 423 3.90 -18.65 -9.24
C ALA A 423 2.41 -19.10 -9.26
N SER A 424 1.78 -19.27 -8.09
CA SER A 424 0.37 -19.65 -7.95
C SER A 424 -0.45 -18.54 -7.30
N PRO A 425 -1.69 -18.29 -7.77
CA PRO A 425 -2.59 -17.32 -7.17
C PRO A 425 -2.88 -17.60 -5.69
N SER A 426 -2.86 -16.55 -4.86
CA SER A 426 -3.31 -16.62 -3.47
C SER A 426 -4.77 -16.18 -3.37
N LEU A 427 -5.65 -17.06 -2.89
CA LEU A 427 -7.04 -16.70 -2.60
C LEU A 427 -7.13 -15.96 -1.26
N ARG A 428 -7.72 -14.77 -1.27
CA ARG A 428 -7.88 -13.90 -0.10
C ARG A 428 -9.35 -13.64 0.18
N ARG A 429 -9.76 -13.86 1.43
CA ARG A 429 -11.12 -13.60 1.90
C ARG A 429 -11.15 -12.26 2.62
N TYR A 430 -11.99 -11.36 2.15
CA TYR A 430 -12.30 -10.08 2.80
C TYR A 430 -13.72 -10.16 3.34
N GLN A 431 -13.95 -9.64 4.54
CA GLN A 431 -15.24 -9.77 5.22
C GLN A 431 -15.68 -8.43 5.78
N LYS A 432 -16.99 -8.17 5.70
CA LYS A 432 -17.63 -7.05 6.39
C LYS A 432 -18.97 -7.50 6.95
N GLU A 433 -19.23 -7.13 8.19
CA GLU A 433 -20.48 -7.39 8.89
C GLU A 433 -21.38 -6.15 8.84
N TYR A 434 -22.65 -6.35 8.51
CA TYR A 434 -23.65 -5.30 8.46
C TYR A 434 -24.80 -5.64 9.39
N ILE A 435 -25.16 -4.69 10.26
CA ILE A 435 -26.37 -4.78 11.08
C ILE A 435 -27.55 -4.27 10.26
N LEU A 436 -28.64 -5.04 10.21
CA LEU A 436 -29.85 -4.69 9.47
C LEU A 436 -30.67 -3.67 10.26
N ARG A 437 -31.17 -2.64 9.58
CA ARG A 437 -31.92 -1.53 10.16
C ARG A 437 -33.08 -1.16 9.24
N GLU A 438 -34.19 -0.69 9.81
CA GLU A 438 -35.36 -0.29 9.02
C GLU A 438 -35.04 0.87 8.06
N GLU A 439 -34.13 1.77 8.42
CA GLU A 439 -33.66 2.86 7.55
C GLU A 439 -32.97 2.39 6.27
N ASN A 440 -32.51 1.14 6.23
CA ASN A 440 -31.85 0.52 5.07
C ASN A 440 -32.78 -0.42 4.28
N ALA A 441 -34.07 -0.46 4.62
CA ALA A 441 -35.06 -1.32 4.00
C ALA A 441 -35.79 -0.61 2.85
N ILE A 442 -35.85 -1.26 1.69
CA ILE A 442 -36.65 -0.85 0.53
C ILE A 442 -37.97 -1.61 0.57
N LYS A 443 -39.08 -0.87 0.66
CA LYS A 443 -40.43 -1.45 0.81
C LYS A 443 -41.12 -1.74 -0.53
N TYR A 444 -40.79 -1.00 -1.58
CA TYR A 444 -41.44 -1.12 -2.89
C TYR A 444 -40.44 -1.36 -4.01
N LEU A 445 -40.85 -2.16 -4.99
CA LEU A 445 -40.04 -2.51 -6.15
C LEU A 445 -40.40 -1.64 -7.35
N PRO A 446 -39.41 -1.10 -8.06
CA PRO A 446 -39.65 -0.50 -9.36
C PRO A 446 -39.94 -1.60 -10.38
N VAL A 447 -40.60 -1.25 -11.48
CA VAL A 447 -40.62 -2.12 -12.68
C VAL A 447 -39.26 -2.00 -13.33
N LEU A 448 -38.49 -3.09 -13.35
CA LEU A 448 -37.14 -3.10 -13.87
C LEU A 448 -36.92 -4.31 -14.79
N THR A 449 -36.62 -4.05 -16.05
CA THR A 449 -36.60 -5.08 -17.09
C THR A 449 -35.50 -4.83 -18.13
N VAL A 450 -34.89 -5.90 -18.64
CA VAL A 450 -33.96 -5.85 -19.79
C VAL A 450 -34.57 -6.55 -21.00
N TRP A 451 -34.42 -5.95 -22.17
CA TRP A 451 -34.79 -6.56 -23.44
C TRP A 451 -33.75 -6.27 -24.55
N PRO A 452 -33.41 -7.23 -25.44
CA PRO A 452 -33.77 -8.63 -25.35
C PRO A 452 -32.77 -9.41 -24.48
N ASN A 453 -33.26 -10.44 -23.79
CA ASN A 453 -32.48 -11.43 -23.04
C ASN A 453 -31.91 -12.52 -23.98
N LEU A 454 -31.06 -12.10 -24.92
CA LEU A 454 -30.37 -13.01 -25.84
C LEU A 454 -28.99 -12.46 -26.19
N ARG A 455 -28.08 -13.33 -26.65
CA ARG A 455 -26.82 -12.92 -27.26
C ARG A 455 -26.65 -13.54 -28.64
N THR A 456 -26.27 -12.73 -29.62
CA THR A 456 -25.88 -13.22 -30.95
C THR A 456 -24.79 -12.33 -31.54
N SER A 457 -24.03 -12.82 -32.52
CA SER A 457 -22.87 -12.11 -33.07
C SER A 457 -23.22 -10.77 -33.73
N ASN A 458 -24.46 -10.63 -34.22
CA ASN A 458 -24.88 -9.50 -35.04
C ASN A 458 -25.88 -8.57 -34.33
N TRP A 459 -26.15 -8.77 -33.04
CA TRP A 459 -27.12 -7.97 -32.28
C TRP A 459 -26.41 -7.03 -31.30
N LYS A 460 -26.76 -5.75 -31.37
CA LYS A 460 -26.14 -4.67 -30.60
C LYS A 460 -27.16 -3.68 -30.03
N GLN A 461 -28.40 -4.10 -29.78
CA GLN A 461 -29.43 -3.20 -29.25
C GLN A 461 -30.09 -3.84 -28.04
N TYR A 462 -29.66 -3.40 -26.87
CA TYR A 462 -30.24 -3.79 -25.59
C TYR A 462 -30.85 -2.56 -24.95
N TYR A 463 -31.90 -2.80 -24.18
CA TYR A 463 -32.64 -1.76 -23.49
C TYR A 463 -32.87 -2.17 -22.06
N VAL A 464 -32.63 -1.25 -21.13
CA VAL A 464 -33.03 -1.39 -19.72
C VAL A 464 -34.15 -0.40 -19.48
N PHE A 465 -35.32 -0.93 -19.13
CA PHE A 465 -36.50 -0.17 -18.77
C PHE A 465 -36.63 -0.11 -17.26
N TYR A 466 -36.86 1.09 -16.75
CA TYR A 466 -37.14 1.37 -15.35
C TYR A 466 -38.38 2.25 -15.25
N TYR A 467 -39.25 1.90 -14.31
CA TYR A 467 -40.36 2.74 -13.85
C TYR A 467 -40.48 2.62 -12.33
N ASP A 468 -40.52 3.75 -11.63
CA ASP A 468 -40.56 3.78 -10.17
C ASP A 468 -41.89 3.36 -9.56
N GLY A 469 -42.95 3.17 -10.37
CA GLY A 469 -44.25 2.71 -9.88
C GLY A 469 -44.99 3.73 -9.01
N ASP A 470 -44.71 5.03 -9.19
CA ASP A 470 -45.20 6.15 -8.35
C ASP A 470 -44.73 6.09 -6.88
N TYR A 471 -43.77 5.23 -6.56
CA TYR A 471 -43.26 5.07 -5.20
C TYR A 471 -42.23 6.14 -4.81
N GLY A 472 -41.70 6.90 -5.78
CA GLY A 472 -40.74 7.98 -5.55
C GLY A 472 -39.53 7.55 -4.72
N GLU A 473 -39.35 8.14 -3.53
CA GLU A 473 -38.21 7.86 -2.64
C GLU A 473 -38.33 6.54 -1.85
N GLN A 474 -39.49 5.86 -1.91
CA GLN A 474 -39.71 4.59 -1.21
C GLN A 474 -39.20 3.37 -1.99
N THR A 475 -38.64 3.60 -3.18
CA THR A 475 -37.98 2.64 -4.04
C THR A 475 -36.56 3.10 -4.37
N PHE A 476 -35.81 2.30 -5.13
CA PHE A 476 -34.47 2.63 -5.60
C PHE A 476 -34.47 3.01 -7.07
N ARG A 477 -33.44 3.75 -7.49
CA ARG A 477 -33.13 4.04 -8.89
C ARG A 477 -32.01 3.13 -9.37
N VAL A 478 -31.86 3.01 -10.69
CA VAL A 478 -30.78 2.25 -11.30
C VAL A 478 -29.91 3.13 -12.19
N PHE A 479 -28.63 2.77 -12.28
CA PHE A 479 -27.68 3.37 -13.20
C PHE A 479 -26.95 2.29 -13.97
N CYS A 480 -26.90 2.46 -15.29
CA CYS A 480 -26.16 1.60 -16.23
C CYS A 480 -24.82 2.27 -16.60
N PRO A 481 -23.66 1.79 -16.11
CA PRO A 481 -22.39 2.49 -16.36
C PRO A 481 -21.95 2.57 -17.83
N LYS A 482 -22.34 1.58 -18.64
CA LYS A 482 -21.96 1.46 -20.05
C LYS A 482 -23.22 1.55 -20.92
N HIS A 483 -23.78 2.74 -21.07
CA HIS A 483 -24.94 3.02 -21.91
C HIS A 483 -24.60 4.00 -23.05
N ASP A 484 -25.33 3.92 -24.14
CA ASP A 484 -25.19 4.80 -25.30
C ASP A 484 -26.12 6.01 -25.20
N GLN A 485 -27.36 5.75 -24.80
CA GLN A 485 -28.40 6.77 -24.64
C GLN A 485 -29.23 6.49 -23.39
N LEU A 486 -29.65 7.57 -22.72
CA LEU A 486 -30.60 7.54 -21.62
C LEU A 486 -31.75 8.48 -21.98
N ARG A 487 -32.98 7.94 -21.95
CA ARG A 487 -34.20 8.72 -22.06
C ARG A 487 -34.91 8.70 -20.71
N GLU A 488 -35.16 9.88 -20.16
CA GLU A 488 -35.92 10.07 -18.93
C GLU A 488 -37.19 10.86 -19.24
N PHE A 489 -38.30 10.46 -18.63
CA PHE A 489 -39.57 11.17 -18.75
C PHE A 489 -40.48 10.83 -17.57
N ARG A 490 -41.55 11.61 -17.43
CA ARG A 490 -42.59 11.40 -16.44
C ARG A 490 -43.91 11.08 -17.12
N ASP A 491 -44.81 10.45 -16.39
CA ASP A 491 -46.19 10.31 -16.82
C ASP A 491 -46.90 11.67 -16.94
N ILE A 492 -48.13 11.65 -17.46
CA ILE A 492 -48.94 12.87 -17.71
C ILE A 492 -49.33 13.54 -16.39
N GLU A 493 -49.44 12.77 -15.30
CA GLU A 493 -49.83 13.25 -13.96
C GLU A 493 -48.62 13.71 -13.12
N ASP A 494 -47.40 13.60 -13.66
CA ASP A 494 -46.11 13.94 -13.04
C ASP A 494 -45.75 13.11 -11.79
N THR A 495 -46.47 12.01 -11.57
CA THR A 495 -46.35 11.08 -10.44
C THR A 495 -45.28 10.01 -10.66
N GLY A 496 -45.16 9.53 -11.89
CA GLY A 496 -44.34 8.38 -12.25
C GLY A 496 -43.06 8.76 -12.97
N PHE A 497 -41.93 8.16 -12.61
CA PHE A 497 -40.63 8.41 -13.24
C PHE A 497 -40.12 7.21 -14.05
N TYR A 498 -39.82 7.46 -15.33
CA TYR A 498 -39.38 6.45 -16.29
C TYR A 498 -37.95 6.70 -16.74
N GLN A 499 -37.19 5.62 -16.92
CA GLN A 499 -35.89 5.64 -17.58
C GLN A 499 -35.78 4.51 -18.59
N VAL A 500 -35.24 4.82 -19.76
CA VAL A 500 -34.89 3.83 -20.79
C VAL A 500 -33.45 4.03 -21.19
N TYR A 501 -32.61 3.07 -20.84
CA TYR A 501 -31.22 3.00 -21.32
C TYR A 501 -31.18 2.22 -22.63
N SER A 502 -30.39 2.69 -23.60
CA SER A 502 -29.99 1.94 -24.79
C SER A 502 -28.52 1.56 -24.69
N LEU A 503 -28.17 0.32 -25.04
CA LEU A 503 -26.83 -0.25 -24.89
C LEU A 503 -26.45 -1.11 -26.10
N GLU A 504 -25.19 -1.03 -26.54
CA GLU A 504 -24.63 -1.93 -27.56
C GLU A 504 -24.41 -3.37 -27.07
N THR A 505 -24.25 -3.55 -25.76
CA THR A 505 -24.01 -4.86 -25.14
C THR A 505 -24.95 -5.11 -23.98
N PHE A 506 -25.32 -6.38 -23.78
CA PHE A 506 -26.15 -6.77 -22.65
C PHE A 506 -25.51 -6.33 -21.32
N PRO A 507 -26.26 -5.65 -20.44
CA PRO A 507 -25.72 -5.13 -19.19
C PRO A 507 -25.30 -6.28 -18.28
N SER A 508 -24.08 -6.22 -17.74
CA SER A 508 -23.61 -7.24 -16.78
C SER A 508 -24.11 -6.97 -15.36
N HIS A 509 -24.50 -5.73 -15.07
CA HIS A 509 -24.97 -5.29 -13.76
C HIS A 509 -25.70 -3.96 -13.85
N LEU A 510 -26.39 -3.64 -12.76
CA LEU A 510 -26.97 -2.33 -12.49
C LEU A 510 -26.48 -1.83 -11.13
N VAL A 511 -26.16 -0.54 -11.07
CA VAL A 511 -25.82 0.14 -9.81
C VAL A 511 -27.11 0.73 -9.25
N CYS A 512 -27.51 0.29 -8.06
CA CYS A 512 -28.69 0.82 -7.37
C CYS A 512 -28.33 2.11 -6.65
N LYS A 513 -29.20 3.10 -6.73
CA LYS A 513 -29.03 4.42 -6.12
C LYS A 513 -30.23 4.82 -5.28
N ASN A 514 -29.97 5.53 -4.18
CA ASN A 514 -31.03 6.18 -3.40
C ASN A 514 -31.49 7.51 -4.06
N SER A 515 -32.43 8.21 -3.43
CA SER A 515 -32.92 9.52 -3.87
C SER A 515 -31.83 10.60 -3.94
N TYR A 516 -30.75 10.44 -3.16
CA TYR A 516 -29.58 11.33 -3.17
C TYR A 516 -28.49 10.91 -4.18
N TYR A 517 -28.79 9.97 -5.09
CA TYR A 517 -27.88 9.45 -6.11
C TYR A 517 -26.63 8.72 -5.57
N GLN A 518 -26.64 8.35 -4.29
CA GLN A 518 -25.58 7.55 -3.67
C GLN A 518 -25.77 6.07 -4.00
N ASP A 519 -24.67 5.36 -4.22
CA ASP A 519 -24.68 3.92 -4.48
C ASP A 519 -25.11 3.16 -3.21
N ILE A 520 -26.14 2.34 -3.33
CA ILE A 520 -26.72 1.54 -2.23
C ILE A 520 -26.60 0.04 -2.46
N GLY A 521 -26.12 -0.37 -3.63
CA GLY A 521 -25.79 -1.77 -3.91
C GLY A 521 -25.75 -2.09 -5.40
N LEU A 522 -25.44 -3.35 -5.69
CA LEU A 522 -25.37 -3.88 -7.06
C LEU A 522 -26.42 -4.96 -7.28
N ILE A 523 -26.96 -4.98 -8.49
CA ILE A 523 -27.70 -6.12 -9.05
C ILE A 523 -26.84 -6.73 -10.15
N LEU A 524 -26.45 -8.00 -9.99
CA LEU A 524 -25.69 -8.75 -10.99
C LEU A 524 -26.66 -9.39 -11.98
N LEU A 525 -26.39 -9.25 -13.28
CA LEU A 525 -27.25 -9.81 -14.32
C LEU A 525 -26.60 -11.04 -14.97
N PRO A 526 -27.35 -12.13 -15.18
CA PRO A 526 -26.82 -13.33 -15.81
C PRO A 526 -26.43 -13.08 -17.26
N THR A 527 -25.39 -13.75 -17.73
CA THR A 527 -25.05 -13.78 -19.15
C THR A 527 -26.25 -14.35 -19.93
N PRO A 528 -26.78 -13.60 -20.91
CA PRO A 528 -27.97 -14.01 -21.63
C PRO A 528 -27.70 -15.24 -22.52
N PRO A 529 -28.72 -16.06 -22.81
CA PRO A 529 -28.59 -17.24 -23.64
C PRO A 529 -28.09 -16.89 -25.05
N SER A 530 -27.12 -17.66 -25.55
CA SER A 530 -26.61 -17.48 -26.90
C SER A 530 -27.55 -18.10 -27.94
N SER A 531 -27.83 -17.37 -29.01
CA SER A 531 -28.70 -17.79 -30.12
C SER A 531 -28.01 -17.53 -31.46
N SER A 532 -28.10 -18.50 -32.37
CA SER A 532 -27.60 -18.38 -33.74
C SER A 532 -28.76 -18.07 -34.69
N PRO A 533 -28.63 -17.10 -35.61
CA PRO A 533 -29.65 -16.84 -36.62
C PRO A 533 -29.87 -18.10 -37.48
N ARG A 534 -31.12 -18.52 -37.67
CA ARG A 534 -31.48 -19.77 -38.38
C ARG A 534 -32.09 -19.56 -39.77
N GLY A 535 -32.21 -18.31 -40.23
CA GLY A 535 -32.79 -18.01 -41.53
C GLY A 535 -33.19 -16.53 -41.65
N THR A 536 -33.78 -16.20 -42.79
CA THR A 536 -34.27 -14.84 -43.09
C THR A 536 -35.79 -14.79 -42.93
N TRP A 537 -36.27 -13.71 -42.30
CA TRP A 537 -37.69 -13.43 -42.17
C TRP A 537 -38.02 -12.17 -42.97
N ARG A 538 -39.19 -12.18 -43.63
CA ARG A 538 -39.80 -10.95 -44.14
C ARG A 538 -40.75 -10.43 -43.08
N VAL A 539 -40.60 -9.17 -42.73
CA VAL A 539 -41.39 -8.50 -41.69
C VAL A 539 -42.18 -7.36 -42.36
N GLY A 540 -43.50 -7.43 -42.25
CA GLY A 540 -44.41 -6.35 -42.63
C GLY A 540 -44.85 -5.63 -41.37
N VAL A 541 -44.67 -4.30 -41.34
CA VAL A 541 -45.14 -3.47 -40.23
C VAL A 541 -46.18 -2.50 -40.77
N ASP A 542 -47.40 -2.60 -40.25
CA ASP A 542 -48.49 -1.67 -40.52
C ASP A 542 -48.61 -0.69 -39.35
N PHE A 543 -48.18 0.55 -39.58
CA PHE A 543 -48.33 1.64 -38.64
C PHE A 543 -49.73 2.26 -38.78
N GLY A 544 -50.73 1.56 -38.25
CA GLY A 544 -52.09 2.07 -38.19
C GLY A 544 -52.22 3.30 -37.28
N THR A 545 -53.39 3.94 -37.30
CA THR A 545 -53.67 5.12 -36.46
C THR A 545 -53.84 4.80 -34.97
N SER A 546 -54.26 3.58 -34.65
CA SER A 546 -54.53 3.14 -33.26
C SER A 546 -53.68 1.97 -32.81
N PHE A 547 -53.22 1.12 -33.74
CA PHE A 547 -52.42 -0.07 -33.45
C PHE A 547 -51.33 -0.23 -34.50
N THR A 548 -50.17 -0.71 -34.07
CA THR A 548 -49.14 -1.21 -34.98
C THR A 548 -49.28 -2.72 -35.09
N PHE A 549 -49.54 -3.23 -36.30
CA PHE A 549 -49.58 -4.66 -36.55
C PHE A 549 -48.26 -5.10 -37.18
N VAL A 550 -47.68 -6.18 -36.67
CA VAL A 550 -46.47 -6.77 -37.24
C VAL A 550 -46.81 -8.17 -37.75
N TYR A 551 -46.55 -8.42 -39.02
CA TYR A 551 -46.70 -9.74 -39.65
C TYR A 551 -45.33 -10.26 -40.07
N VAL A 552 -45.13 -11.57 -39.92
CA VAL A 552 -43.86 -12.23 -40.21
C VAL A 552 -44.07 -13.42 -41.15
N LYS A 553 -43.12 -13.61 -42.06
CA LYS A 553 -43.08 -14.76 -42.97
C LYS A 553 -41.66 -15.29 -43.09
N GLY A 554 -41.44 -16.51 -42.60
CA GLY A 554 -40.19 -17.26 -42.78
C GLY A 554 -40.14 -17.96 -44.14
N GLU A 555 -38.97 -18.50 -44.51
CA GLU A 555 -38.77 -19.17 -45.81
C GLU A 555 -39.75 -20.35 -46.05
N ASN A 556 -40.08 -21.11 -45.00
CA ASN A 556 -40.97 -22.28 -45.04
C ASN A 556 -42.16 -22.17 -44.08
N SER A 557 -42.61 -20.95 -43.78
CA SER A 557 -43.68 -20.69 -42.81
C SER A 557 -44.82 -19.88 -43.44
N PRO A 558 -46.08 -20.11 -43.04
CA PRO A 558 -47.18 -19.23 -43.44
C PRO A 558 -46.95 -17.81 -42.89
N GLU A 559 -47.61 -16.85 -43.51
CA GLU A 559 -47.68 -15.49 -42.97
C GLU A 559 -48.54 -15.48 -41.71
N THR A 560 -47.99 -15.02 -40.60
CA THR A 560 -48.68 -14.96 -39.31
C THR A 560 -48.41 -13.62 -38.63
N PRO A 561 -49.31 -13.14 -37.77
CA PRO A 561 -48.98 -12.06 -36.84
C PRO A 561 -47.73 -12.42 -36.02
N LEU A 562 -46.88 -11.44 -35.73
CA LEU A 562 -45.78 -11.60 -34.79
C LEU A 562 -46.37 -11.88 -33.41
N ASP A 563 -45.85 -12.89 -32.73
CA ASP A 563 -46.15 -13.16 -31.33
C ASP A 563 -45.00 -12.65 -30.45
N ILE A 564 -45.31 -12.20 -29.24
CA ILE A 564 -44.29 -11.74 -28.29
C ILE A 564 -43.69 -12.94 -27.60
N ASN A 565 -42.39 -13.12 -27.80
CA ASN A 565 -41.64 -14.07 -27.01
C ASN A 565 -41.28 -13.46 -25.64
N LYS A 566 -42.12 -13.70 -24.63
CA LYS A 566 -41.87 -13.31 -23.23
C LYS A 566 -40.51 -13.74 -22.70
N ASN A 567 -39.92 -14.82 -23.24
CA ASN A 567 -38.61 -15.29 -22.80
C ASN A 567 -37.45 -14.35 -23.20
N LEU A 568 -37.70 -13.41 -24.12
CA LEU A 568 -36.75 -12.34 -24.45
C LEU A 568 -36.79 -11.19 -23.45
N GLN A 569 -37.69 -11.22 -22.47
CA GLN A 569 -37.80 -10.19 -21.45
C GLN A 569 -37.21 -10.73 -20.14
N LEU A 570 -36.15 -10.09 -19.66
CA LEU A 570 -35.60 -10.38 -18.34
C LEU A 570 -36.18 -9.40 -17.33
N ASN A 571 -37.22 -9.82 -16.61
CA ASN A 571 -37.75 -9.06 -15.48
C ASN A 571 -36.79 -9.20 -14.30
N ILE A 572 -36.10 -8.11 -13.96
CA ILE A 572 -35.10 -8.09 -12.90
C ILE A 572 -35.79 -8.07 -11.55
N THR A 573 -36.84 -7.27 -11.39
CA THR A 573 -37.64 -7.15 -10.18
C THR A 573 -38.96 -7.91 -10.30
N ASP A 574 -39.44 -8.46 -9.18
CA ASP A 574 -40.79 -9.02 -9.09
C ASP A 574 -41.84 -7.94 -8.76
N SER A 575 -41.88 -6.89 -9.58
CA SER A 575 -42.81 -5.77 -9.41
C SER A 575 -44.27 -6.20 -9.61
N ASN A 576 -45.21 -5.56 -8.89
CA ASN A 576 -46.64 -5.84 -8.97
C ASN A 576 -47.15 -5.87 -10.44
N PRO A 577 -47.75 -6.98 -10.92
CA PRO A 577 -48.25 -7.10 -12.29
C PRO A 577 -49.27 -6.02 -12.69
N ALA A 578 -50.07 -5.52 -11.76
CA ALA A 578 -51.04 -4.46 -12.00
C ALA A 578 -50.39 -3.13 -12.39
N ILE A 579 -49.11 -2.92 -12.03
CA ILE A 579 -48.31 -1.75 -12.37
C ILE A 579 -47.41 -2.07 -13.57
N ARG A 580 -46.77 -3.25 -13.56
CA ARG A 580 -45.83 -3.68 -14.60
C ARG A 580 -46.48 -3.79 -15.97
N ILE A 581 -47.63 -4.47 -16.07
CA ILE A 581 -48.23 -4.78 -17.38
C ILE A 581 -48.63 -3.50 -18.13
N PRO A 582 -49.37 -2.54 -17.54
CA PRO A 582 -49.69 -1.28 -18.21
C PRO A 582 -48.44 -0.49 -18.61
N ALA A 583 -47.49 -0.34 -17.68
CA ALA A 583 -46.26 0.42 -17.93
C ALA A 583 -45.45 -0.13 -19.13
N LEU A 584 -45.36 -1.46 -19.25
CA LEU A 584 -44.68 -2.10 -20.36
C LEU A 584 -45.43 -1.96 -21.69
N ILE A 585 -46.76 -2.00 -21.68
CA ILE A 585 -47.57 -1.84 -22.90
C ILE A 585 -47.46 -0.42 -23.44
N GLU A 586 -47.49 0.58 -22.57
CA GLU A 586 -47.50 1.99 -22.97
C GLU A 586 -46.11 2.51 -23.33
N ASN A 587 -45.09 2.07 -22.60
CA ASN A 587 -43.78 2.74 -22.61
C ASN A 587 -42.61 1.81 -22.97
N PHE A 588 -42.84 0.51 -23.18
CA PHE A 588 -41.77 -0.44 -23.51
C PHE A 588 -42.24 -1.65 -24.35
N ILE A 589 -41.56 -2.79 -24.24
CA ILE A 589 -41.95 -4.04 -24.88
C ILE A 589 -42.97 -4.76 -23.97
N PRO A 590 -44.23 -4.94 -24.41
CA PRO A 590 -45.24 -5.63 -23.63
C PRO A 590 -44.91 -7.11 -23.51
N GLU A 591 -45.40 -7.77 -22.45
CA GLU A 591 -45.27 -9.22 -22.32
C GLU A 591 -46.21 -9.96 -23.30
N THR A 592 -47.36 -9.38 -23.62
CA THR A 592 -48.33 -9.92 -24.58
C THR A 592 -48.91 -8.79 -25.41
N PHE A 593 -49.15 -9.03 -26.71
CA PHE A 593 -49.95 -8.09 -27.49
C PHE A 593 -51.37 -8.02 -26.94
N LEU A 594 -51.99 -6.84 -27.01
CA LEU A 594 -53.39 -6.68 -26.67
C LEU A 594 -54.26 -7.50 -27.65
N PRO A 595 -55.28 -8.23 -27.17
CA PRO A 595 -56.22 -8.90 -28.05
C PRO A 595 -56.91 -7.87 -28.96
N ALA A 596 -57.05 -8.17 -30.24
CA ALA A 596 -57.72 -7.27 -31.19
C ALA A 596 -59.16 -6.89 -30.80
N ASN A 597 -59.79 -7.68 -29.92
CA ASN A 597 -61.15 -7.54 -29.42
C ASN A 597 -61.25 -6.97 -27.99
N GLN A 598 -60.14 -6.66 -27.32
CA GLN A 598 -60.09 -6.03 -25.99
C GLN A 598 -58.96 -5.01 -25.92
N PRO A 599 -59.09 -3.84 -26.59
CA PRO A 599 -58.15 -2.76 -26.40
C PRO A 599 -58.20 -2.25 -24.95
N LEU A 600 -57.08 -1.72 -24.44
CA LEU A 600 -57.06 -0.99 -23.16
C LEU A 600 -58.09 0.15 -23.21
N PRO A 601 -58.74 0.48 -22.07
CA PRO A 601 -59.74 1.55 -21.99
C PRO A 601 -59.22 2.93 -22.40
#